data_AF-A0A2C6L583-F1
#
_entry.id   AF-A0A2C6L583-F1
#
_cell.length_a   1.000
_cell.length_b   1.000
_cell.length_c   1.000
_cell.angle_alpha   90.00
_cell.angle_beta   90.00
_cell.angle_gamma   90.00
#
_symmetry.space_group_name_H-M   'P 1'
#
loop_
_entity.id
_entity.type
_entity.pdbx_description
1 polymer ?
#
loop_
_entity_poly.entity_id
_entity_poly.type
_entity_poly.pdbx_seq_one_letter_code
_entity_poly.pdbx_strand_id
1 'polypeptide(L)'
;MRECCENYHIVDLLLPALKETVANPLILAASATGLRVILEDVNQRQQLLKYATEETGSLIPLLQYLGGSRYGSLCDQAAYLERNVDSLNFTPEVPNLSNLQNIYVLKPLAAVAKLIAFYLTAEDSPYCIGINDHLHKAHREKYLLNLLQVHDCDVQLAGMECVSKTPLRYLEHDTLATLVSLLPTFHHPDNGTYRKPYTSSKEKVDFSKRK
;
A
#
# COMPACT_ATOMS: atom_id res chain seq x y z
N MET A 1 3.40 11.45 35.00
CA MET A 1 1.94 11.43 34.74
C MET A 1 1.52 12.32 33.56
N ARG A 2 2.18 13.46 33.26
CA ARG A 2 1.84 14.29 32.08
C ARG A 2 2.18 13.63 30.73
N GLU A 3 3.38 13.06 30.59
CA GLU A 3 3.81 12.42 29.33
C GLU A 3 2.89 11.27 28.88
N CYS A 4 2.41 10.44 29.81
CA CYS A 4 1.48 9.36 29.47
C CYS A 4 0.18 9.89 28.87
N CYS A 5 -0.38 11.00 29.38
CA CYS A 5 -1.62 11.58 28.86
C CYS A 5 -1.42 12.21 27.47
N GLU A 6 -0.28 12.88 27.25
CA GLU A 6 0.03 13.53 25.97
C GLU A 6 0.19 12.52 24.83
N ASN A 7 0.77 11.35 25.10
CA ASN A 7 0.97 10.33 24.08
C ASN A 7 -0.35 9.69 23.61
N TYR A 8 -1.31 9.46 24.51
CA TYR A 8 -2.64 8.96 24.12
C TYR A 8 -3.40 9.99 23.27
N HIS A 9 -3.29 11.29 23.59
CA HIS A 9 -3.93 12.34 22.81
C HIS A 9 -3.42 12.42 21.35
N ILE A 10 -2.14 12.13 21.13
CA ILE A 10 -1.61 12.06 19.76
C ILE A 10 -2.20 10.84 19.03
N VAL A 11 -2.30 9.69 19.69
CA VAL A 11 -2.95 8.51 19.10
C VAL A 11 -4.42 8.81 18.77
N ASP A 12 -5.14 9.47 19.68
CA ASP A 12 -6.54 9.90 19.47
C ASP A 12 -6.73 10.82 18.27
N LEU A 13 -5.74 11.66 17.97
CA LEU A 13 -5.76 12.52 16.80
C LEU A 13 -5.58 11.74 15.49
N LEU A 14 -4.80 10.65 15.52
CA LEU A 14 -4.43 9.89 14.32
C LEU A 14 -5.48 8.82 13.96
N LEU A 15 -6.10 8.20 14.97
CA LEU A 15 -7.04 7.09 14.80
C LEU A 15 -8.29 7.39 13.94
N PRO A 16 -8.93 8.57 14.00
CA PRO A 16 -10.17 8.83 13.25
C PRO A 16 -10.02 8.59 11.76
N ALA A 17 -8.94 9.11 11.14
CA ALA A 17 -8.70 8.96 9.71
C ALA A 17 -8.47 7.50 9.29
N LEU A 18 -7.98 6.64 10.20
CA LEU A 18 -7.79 5.22 9.94
C LEU A 18 -9.10 4.42 9.97
N LYS A 19 -10.12 4.95 10.65
CA LYS A 19 -11.43 4.31 10.83
C LYS A 19 -12.44 4.76 9.78
N GLU A 20 -12.26 5.95 9.20
CA GLU A 20 -13.13 6.52 8.18
C GLU A 20 -13.32 5.59 6.98
N THR A 21 -14.52 5.61 6.39
CA THR A 21 -14.81 4.87 5.15
C THR A 21 -14.34 5.65 3.92
N VAL A 22 -14.38 6.98 4.01
CA VAL A 22 -13.93 7.91 2.98
C VAL A 22 -12.99 8.91 3.66
N ALA A 23 -11.70 8.59 3.67
CA ALA A 23 -10.69 9.40 4.32
C ALA A 23 -10.05 10.35 3.31
N ASN A 24 -9.68 11.55 3.76
CA ASN A 24 -8.81 12.41 2.97
C ASN A 24 -7.44 11.71 2.77
N PRO A 25 -6.94 11.55 1.53
CA PRO A 25 -5.75 10.74 1.27
C PRO A 25 -4.49 11.23 2.00
N LEU A 26 -4.31 12.54 2.15
CA LEU A 26 -3.17 13.12 2.86
C LEU A 26 -3.26 12.85 4.36
N ILE A 27 -4.45 13.02 4.94
CA ILE A 27 -4.68 12.76 6.37
C ILE A 27 -4.52 11.26 6.65
N LEU A 28 -5.06 10.38 5.80
CA LEU A 28 -4.89 8.93 5.93
C LEU A 28 -3.41 8.53 5.91
N ALA A 29 -2.64 9.05 4.95
CA ALA A 29 -1.21 8.76 4.85
C ALA A 29 -0.43 9.26 6.08
N ALA A 30 -0.73 10.49 6.54
CA ALA A 30 -0.10 11.08 7.72
C ALA A 30 -0.46 10.31 8.99
N SER A 31 -1.74 9.95 9.18
CA SER A 31 -2.22 9.17 10.31
C SER A 31 -1.61 7.78 10.37
N ALA A 32 -1.54 7.07 9.24
CA ALA A 32 -0.94 5.74 9.18
C ALA A 32 0.56 5.78 9.47
N THR A 33 1.26 6.78 8.91
CA THR A 33 2.69 6.99 9.14
C THR A 33 2.97 7.37 10.60
N GLY A 34 2.23 8.34 11.13
CA GLY A 34 2.38 8.83 12.50
C GLY A 34 2.12 7.74 13.53
N LEU A 35 1.04 6.97 13.35
CA LEU A 35 0.73 5.87 14.26
C LEU A 35 1.84 4.81 14.23
N ARG A 36 2.32 4.43 13.04
CA ARG A 36 3.45 3.49 12.93
C ARG A 36 4.69 4.00 13.67
N VAL A 37 5.08 5.25 13.45
CA VAL A 37 6.28 5.85 14.06
C VAL A 37 6.16 5.87 15.59
N ILE A 38 5.00 6.22 16.13
CA ILE A 38 4.76 6.23 17.58
C ILE A 38 4.83 4.81 18.16
N LEU A 39 4.26 3.83 17.46
CA LEU A 39 4.28 2.43 17.89
C LEU A 39 5.67 1.79 17.77
N GLU A 40 6.57 2.35 16.97
CA GLU A 40 7.97 1.94 16.87
C GLU A 40 8.85 2.49 18.00
N ASP A 41 8.38 3.48 18.77
CA ASP A 41 9.12 3.97 19.96
C ASP A 41 9.10 2.93 21.09
N VAL A 42 10.24 2.28 21.27
CA VAL A 42 10.46 1.21 22.27
C VAL A 42 10.07 1.65 23.69
N ASN A 43 10.20 2.93 24.03
CA ASN A 43 9.92 3.44 25.38
C ASN A 43 8.42 3.44 25.71
N GLN A 44 7.56 3.55 24.70
CA GLN A 44 6.11 3.74 24.87
C GLN A 44 5.28 2.63 24.20
N ARG A 45 5.93 1.79 23.39
CA ARG A 45 5.33 0.77 22.54
C ARG A 45 4.32 -0.10 23.28
N GLN A 46 4.65 -0.68 24.44
CA GLN A 46 3.73 -1.63 25.08
C GLN A 46 2.37 -1.02 25.43
N GLN A 47 2.37 0.20 26.00
CA GLN A 47 1.14 0.87 26.42
C GLN A 47 0.34 1.39 25.21
N LEU A 48 1.03 2.02 24.26
CA LEU A 48 0.39 2.57 23.07
C LEU A 48 -0.08 1.50 22.09
N LEU A 49 0.64 0.38 21.98
CA LEU A 49 0.23 -0.76 21.15
C LEU A 49 -1.10 -1.33 21.65
N LYS A 50 -1.21 -1.58 22.96
CA LYS A 50 -2.47 -2.03 23.54
C LYS A 50 -3.60 -1.06 23.19
N TYR A 51 -3.41 0.22 23.53
CA TYR A 51 -4.42 1.25 23.34
C TYR A 51 -4.83 1.40 21.86
N ALA A 52 -3.87 1.58 20.96
CA ALA A 52 -4.14 1.73 19.54
C ALA A 52 -4.80 0.49 18.94
N THR A 53 -4.42 -0.72 19.39
CA THR A 53 -5.02 -1.97 18.89
C THR A 53 -6.47 -2.10 19.35
N GLU A 54 -6.74 -1.84 20.63
CA GLU A 54 -8.09 -1.90 21.21
C GLU A 54 -9.01 -0.87 20.55
N GLU A 55 -8.52 0.37 20.38
CA GLU A 55 -9.28 1.43 19.75
C GLU A 55 -9.50 1.20 18.26
N THR A 56 -8.49 0.73 17.53
CA THR A 56 -8.64 0.44 16.10
C THR A 56 -9.55 -0.79 15.89
N GLY A 57 -9.53 -1.74 16.82
CA GLY A 57 -10.30 -3.00 16.82
C GLY A 57 -9.81 -3.99 15.77
N SER A 58 -9.66 -3.54 14.52
CA SER A 58 -9.17 -4.34 13.40
C SER A 58 -8.56 -3.45 12.33
N LEU A 59 -7.51 -3.94 11.66
CA LEU A 59 -6.92 -3.29 10.48
C LEU A 59 -7.58 -3.71 9.16
N ILE A 60 -8.61 -4.58 9.20
CA ILE A 60 -9.36 -5.00 8.00
C ILE A 60 -9.93 -3.81 7.20
N PRO A 61 -10.48 -2.76 7.83
CA PRO A 61 -10.95 -1.58 7.09
C PRO A 61 -9.83 -0.91 6.28
N LEU A 62 -8.60 -0.93 6.79
CA LEU A 62 -7.44 -0.37 6.10
C LEU A 62 -7.00 -1.21 4.89
N LEU A 63 -7.12 -2.55 4.96
CA LEU A 63 -6.87 -3.42 3.80
C LEU A 63 -7.74 -3.03 2.60
N GLN A 64 -8.97 -2.55 2.83
CA GLN A 64 -9.88 -2.21 1.74
C GLN A 64 -9.41 -1.01 0.90
N TYR A 65 -8.47 -0.21 1.39
CA TYR A 65 -7.82 0.83 0.58
C TYR A 65 -6.84 0.26 -0.44
N LEU A 66 -6.32 -0.95 -0.21
CA LEU A 66 -5.29 -1.60 -1.04
C LEU A 66 -5.91 -2.37 -2.23
N GLY A 67 -6.79 -1.71 -2.98
CA GLY A 67 -7.55 -2.31 -4.09
C GLY A 67 -8.82 -3.06 -3.66
N GLY A 68 -9.35 -2.77 -2.48
CA GLY A 68 -10.64 -3.28 -2.01
C GLY A 68 -11.79 -2.30 -2.22
N SER A 69 -12.83 -2.43 -1.39
CA SER A 69 -14.05 -1.62 -1.52
C SER A 69 -13.86 -0.13 -1.23
N ARG A 70 -12.80 0.26 -0.52
CA ARG A 70 -12.49 1.68 -0.19
C ARG A 70 -11.48 2.31 -1.16
N TYR A 71 -10.94 1.55 -2.09
CA TYR A 71 -9.98 2.06 -3.07
C TYR A 71 -10.60 3.10 -4.01
N GLY A 72 -11.84 2.87 -4.47
CA GLY A 72 -12.54 3.82 -5.33
C GLY A 72 -12.75 5.18 -4.66
N SER A 73 -13.23 5.19 -3.42
CA SER A 73 -13.43 6.44 -2.67
C SER A 73 -12.12 7.17 -2.37
N LEU A 74 -11.01 6.45 -2.18
CA LEU A 74 -9.68 7.03 -2.07
C LEU A 74 -9.26 7.73 -3.37
N CYS A 75 -9.50 7.10 -4.51
CA CYS A 75 -9.23 7.69 -5.84
C CYS A 75 -10.08 8.93 -6.08
N ASP A 76 -11.36 8.91 -5.69
CA ASP A 76 -12.25 10.07 -5.81
C ASP A 76 -11.69 11.26 -5.01
N GLN A 77 -11.34 11.04 -3.74
CA GLN A 77 -10.77 12.10 -2.89
C GLN A 77 -9.41 12.59 -3.41
N ALA A 78 -8.56 11.69 -3.91
CA ALA A 78 -7.29 12.05 -4.50
C ALA A 78 -7.45 12.92 -5.76
N ALA A 79 -8.44 12.61 -6.59
CA ALA A 79 -8.74 13.43 -7.76
C ALA A 79 -9.26 14.82 -7.36
N TYR A 80 -10.06 14.94 -6.29
CA TYR A 80 -10.44 16.25 -5.75
C TYR A 80 -9.25 17.08 -5.30
N LEU A 81 -8.19 16.46 -4.75
CA LEU A 81 -6.96 17.15 -4.36
C LEU A 81 -6.09 17.60 -5.55
N GLU A 82 -6.16 16.89 -6.68
CA GLU A 82 -5.48 17.28 -7.93
C GLU A 82 -6.24 18.36 -8.70
N ARG A 83 -7.55 18.50 -8.48
CA ARG A 83 -8.35 19.45 -9.24
C ARG A 83 -7.91 20.89 -8.96
N ASN A 84 -7.64 21.60 -10.05
CA ASN A 84 -7.79 23.05 -10.06
C ASN A 84 -9.28 23.36 -9.89
N VAL A 85 -9.60 24.16 -8.89
CA VAL A 85 -10.95 24.52 -8.42
C VAL A 85 -11.85 25.07 -9.55
N ASP A 86 -11.25 25.52 -10.66
CA ASP A 86 -11.90 26.16 -11.80
C ASP A 86 -12.38 25.22 -12.92
N SER A 87 -12.31 23.89 -12.75
CA SER A 87 -12.64 22.92 -13.81
C SER A 87 -13.99 22.19 -13.63
N LEU A 88 -14.82 22.19 -14.69
CA LEU A 88 -16.16 21.60 -14.81
C LEU A 88 -16.30 20.16 -14.27
N ASN A 89 -17.56 19.74 -14.04
CA ASN A 89 -17.99 18.43 -13.52
C ASN A 89 -17.12 17.25 -13.97
N PHE A 90 -16.22 16.83 -13.09
CA PHE A 90 -15.36 15.66 -13.24
C PHE A 90 -16.03 14.48 -12.55
N THR A 91 -16.24 13.41 -13.30
CA THR A 91 -16.46 12.07 -12.76
C THR A 91 -15.11 11.38 -12.68
N PRO A 92 -14.58 11.08 -11.49
CA PRO A 92 -13.35 10.31 -11.35
C PRO A 92 -13.53 8.93 -11.99
N GLU A 93 -12.62 8.55 -12.88
CA GLU A 93 -12.45 7.16 -13.26
C GLU A 93 -11.52 6.52 -12.23
N VAL A 94 -11.92 5.39 -11.66
CA VAL A 94 -11.09 4.65 -10.69
C VAL A 94 -10.06 3.84 -11.50
N PRO A 95 -8.77 4.21 -11.50
CA PRO A 95 -7.78 3.52 -12.30
C PRO A 95 -7.51 2.11 -11.73
N ASN A 96 -7.25 1.15 -12.59
CA ASN A 96 -6.65 -0.12 -12.16
C ASN A 96 -5.31 0.13 -11.48
N LEU A 97 -4.97 -0.69 -10.47
CA LEU A 97 -3.74 -0.54 -9.68
C LEU A 97 -2.46 -0.52 -10.54
N SER A 98 -2.42 -1.31 -11.62
CA SER A 98 -1.29 -1.32 -12.56
C SER A 98 -1.08 0.01 -13.27
N ASN A 99 -2.13 0.83 -13.42
CA ASN A 99 -2.07 2.09 -14.16
C ASN A 99 -2.03 3.31 -13.21
N LEU A 100 -1.85 3.08 -11.91
CA LEU A 100 -1.92 4.12 -10.91
C LEU A 100 -0.69 5.04 -10.95
N GLN A 101 -0.94 6.35 -11.08
CA GLN A 101 0.11 7.39 -11.11
C GLN A 101 -0.15 8.55 -10.13
N ASN A 102 -1.38 8.70 -9.66
CA ASN A 102 -1.77 9.80 -8.77
C ASN A 102 -1.08 9.64 -7.40
N ILE A 103 -0.21 10.60 -7.07
CA ILE A 103 0.61 10.58 -5.85
C ILE A 103 -0.23 10.61 -4.56
N TYR A 104 -1.41 11.23 -4.61
CA TYR A 104 -2.33 11.26 -3.48
C TYR A 104 -2.98 9.90 -3.21
N VAL A 105 -2.98 8.97 -4.16
CA VAL A 105 -3.36 7.57 -3.92
C VAL A 105 -2.14 6.74 -3.54
N LEU A 106 -0.99 6.91 -4.21
CA LEU A 106 0.22 6.13 -3.96
C LEU A 106 0.72 6.27 -2.50
N LYS A 107 0.75 7.50 -1.97
CA LYS A 107 1.20 7.78 -0.60
C LYS A 107 0.41 7.02 0.48
N PRO A 108 -0.93 7.09 0.54
CA PRO A 108 -1.70 6.34 1.52
C PRO A 108 -1.61 4.82 1.32
N LEU A 109 -1.51 4.32 0.08
CA LEU A 109 -1.28 2.88 -0.15
C LEU A 109 0.01 2.41 0.55
N ALA A 110 1.12 3.11 0.32
CA ALA A 110 2.40 2.79 0.95
C ALA A 110 2.36 2.95 2.48
N ALA A 111 1.76 4.05 2.98
CA ALA A 111 1.68 4.32 4.41
C ALA A 111 0.83 3.29 5.17
N VAL A 112 -0.33 2.93 4.62
CA VAL A 112 -1.21 1.89 5.19
C VAL A 112 -0.51 0.54 5.17
N ALA A 113 0.14 0.18 4.06
CA ALA A 113 0.90 -1.06 3.97
C ALA A 113 2.01 -1.13 5.02
N LYS A 114 2.79 -0.06 5.19
CA LYS A 114 3.85 0.01 6.23
C LYS A 114 3.29 -0.09 7.65
N LEU A 115 2.13 0.51 7.94
CA LEU A 115 1.45 0.33 9.23
C LEU A 115 1.02 -1.14 9.43
N ILE A 116 0.46 -1.78 8.40
CA ILE A 116 0.11 -3.21 8.47
C ILE A 116 1.37 -4.04 8.71
N ALA A 117 2.45 -3.77 7.98
CA ALA A 117 3.73 -4.46 8.12
C ALA A 117 4.26 -4.44 9.56
N PHE A 118 4.10 -3.32 10.27
CA PHE A 118 4.45 -3.21 11.68
C PHE A 118 3.72 -4.26 12.56
N TYR A 119 2.43 -4.50 12.33
CA TYR A 119 1.68 -5.51 13.07
C TYR A 119 2.01 -6.95 12.64
N LEU A 120 2.54 -7.14 11.42
CA LEU A 120 2.97 -8.45 10.93
C LEU A 120 4.30 -8.90 11.53
N THR A 121 5.18 -7.95 11.93
CA THR A 121 6.45 -8.24 12.62
C THR A 121 6.19 -9.02 13.90
N ALA A 122 6.33 -10.34 13.80
CA ALA A 122 6.03 -11.30 14.85
C ALA A 122 6.92 -11.08 16.08
N GLU A 123 6.42 -10.27 17.00
CA GLU A 123 6.84 -10.29 18.39
C GLU A 123 5.74 -10.96 19.20
N ASP A 124 6.09 -11.56 20.33
CA ASP A 124 5.22 -12.30 21.28
C ASP A 124 4.08 -11.46 21.89
N SER A 125 3.77 -10.30 21.31
CA SER A 125 2.67 -9.45 21.68
C SER A 125 1.33 -10.11 21.28
N PRO A 126 0.43 -10.35 22.25
CA PRO A 126 -0.90 -10.89 21.94
C PRO A 126 -1.71 -9.96 21.03
N TYR A 127 -1.44 -8.65 21.05
CA TYR A 127 -2.08 -7.66 20.17
C TYR A 127 -1.68 -7.85 18.70
N CYS A 128 -0.39 -8.05 18.43
CA CYS A 128 0.08 -8.33 17.07
C CYS A 128 -0.45 -9.66 16.57
N ILE A 129 -0.48 -10.70 17.42
CA ILE A 129 -1.03 -12.02 17.07
C ILE A 129 -2.52 -11.90 16.71
N GLY A 130 -3.32 -11.22 17.54
CA GLY A 130 -4.75 -11.04 17.29
C GLY A 130 -5.03 -10.28 15.98
N ILE A 131 -4.27 -9.23 15.69
CA ILE A 131 -4.37 -8.51 14.41
C ILE A 131 -3.96 -9.41 13.23
N ASN A 132 -2.88 -10.18 13.36
CA ASN A 132 -2.46 -11.13 12.32
C ASN A 132 -3.55 -12.15 11.98
N ASP A 133 -4.22 -12.69 12.99
CA ASP A 133 -5.31 -13.65 12.81
C ASP A 133 -6.53 -13.01 12.11
N HIS A 134 -6.89 -11.78 12.48
CA HIS A 134 -7.95 -11.03 11.80
C HIS A 134 -7.61 -10.75 10.33
N LEU A 135 -6.38 -10.31 10.06
CA LEU A 135 -5.91 -10.04 8.70
C LEU A 135 -5.84 -11.30 7.85
N HIS A 136 -5.42 -12.43 8.41
CA HIS A 136 -5.39 -13.71 7.71
C HIS A 136 -6.81 -14.17 7.33
N LYS A 137 -7.76 -14.13 8.28
CA LYS A 137 -9.18 -14.44 8.01
C LYS A 137 -9.82 -13.52 6.96
N ALA A 138 -9.32 -12.29 6.84
CA ALA A 138 -9.76 -11.34 5.83
C ALA A 138 -9.02 -11.48 4.48
N HIS A 139 -8.27 -12.57 4.28
CA HIS A 139 -7.50 -12.84 3.06
C HIS A 139 -6.54 -11.70 2.70
N ARG A 140 -5.77 -11.19 3.68
CA ARG A 140 -4.80 -10.09 3.47
C ARG A 140 -3.91 -10.26 2.24
N GLU A 141 -3.56 -11.50 1.91
CA GLU A 141 -2.65 -11.84 0.82
C GLU A 141 -3.09 -11.27 -0.52
N LYS A 142 -4.40 -11.34 -0.82
CA LYS A 142 -4.98 -10.75 -2.03
C LYS A 142 -4.64 -9.26 -2.13
N TYR A 143 -4.77 -8.54 -1.02
CA TYR A 143 -4.49 -7.11 -0.94
C TYR A 143 -3.00 -6.80 -1.01
N LEU A 144 -2.14 -7.67 -0.48
CA LEU A 144 -0.69 -7.52 -0.60
C LEU A 144 -0.22 -7.74 -2.04
N LEU A 145 -0.75 -8.76 -2.71
CA LEU A 145 -0.46 -9.05 -4.12
C LEU A 145 -0.94 -7.92 -5.04
N ASN A 146 -2.06 -7.28 -4.72
CA ASN A 146 -2.53 -6.07 -5.40
C ASN A 146 -1.47 -4.95 -5.39
N LEU A 147 -0.79 -4.72 -4.26
CA LEU A 147 0.25 -3.68 -4.18
C LEU A 147 1.46 -3.98 -5.06
N LEU A 148 1.78 -5.25 -5.25
CA LEU A 148 2.89 -5.66 -6.12
C LEU A 148 2.63 -5.35 -7.60
N GLN A 149 1.37 -5.18 -7.98
CA GLN A 149 0.97 -4.81 -9.34
C GLN A 149 1.13 -3.30 -9.61
N VAL A 150 1.26 -2.46 -8.57
CA VAL A 150 1.39 -1.01 -8.72
C VAL A 150 2.78 -0.67 -9.25
N HIS A 151 2.87 0.16 -10.29
CA HIS A 151 4.15 0.61 -10.86
C HIS A 151 4.78 1.78 -10.09
N ASP A 152 4.85 1.64 -8.77
CA ASP A 152 5.49 2.59 -7.87
C ASP A 152 6.38 1.83 -6.87
N CYS A 153 7.64 2.24 -6.78
CA CYS A 153 8.64 1.53 -5.97
C CYS A 153 8.30 1.55 -4.48
N ASP A 154 7.79 2.66 -3.94
CA ASP A 154 7.49 2.78 -2.52
C ASP A 154 6.30 1.89 -2.12
N VAL A 155 5.28 1.81 -2.99
CA VAL A 155 4.14 0.91 -2.80
C VAL A 155 4.56 -0.55 -2.91
N GLN A 156 5.37 -0.91 -3.92
CA GLN A 156 5.86 -2.28 -4.07
C GLN A 156 6.75 -2.70 -2.91
N LEU A 157 7.66 -1.85 -2.45
CA LEU A 157 8.52 -2.11 -1.29
C LEU A 157 7.68 -2.30 -0.02
N ALA A 158 6.65 -1.48 0.20
CA ALA A 158 5.75 -1.64 1.33
C ALA A 158 4.97 -2.97 1.26
N GLY A 159 4.51 -3.37 0.07
CA GLY A 159 3.89 -4.68 -0.16
C GLY A 159 4.85 -5.84 0.13
N MET A 160 6.08 -5.76 -0.35
CA MET A 160 7.12 -6.75 -0.09
C MET A 160 7.51 -6.81 1.39
N GLU A 161 7.54 -5.67 2.09
CA GLU A 161 7.79 -5.61 3.52
C GLU A 161 6.71 -6.40 4.29
N CYS A 162 5.42 -6.20 3.96
CA CYS A 162 4.34 -6.99 4.53
C CYS A 162 4.51 -8.50 4.31
N VAL A 163 4.86 -8.89 3.08
CA VAL A 163 5.11 -10.30 2.73
C VAL A 163 6.27 -10.86 3.56
N SER A 164 7.38 -10.13 3.63
CA SER A 164 8.58 -10.57 4.35
C SER A 164 8.37 -10.73 5.87
N LYS A 165 7.48 -9.91 6.44
CA LYS A 165 7.14 -9.95 7.87
C LYS A 165 6.01 -10.92 8.18
N THR A 166 5.28 -11.39 7.17
CA THR A 166 4.20 -12.36 7.37
C THR A 166 4.77 -13.71 7.80
N PRO A 167 4.34 -14.29 8.94
CA PRO A 167 4.79 -15.62 9.32
C PRO A 167 4.32 -16.68 8.30
N LEU A 168 5.23 -17.58 7.89
CA LEU A 168 4.99 -18.59 6.86
C LEU A 168 3.72 -19.43 7.11
N ARG A 169 3.36 -19.68 8.38
CA ARG A 169 2.15 -20.44 8.74
C ARG A 169 0.84 -19.79 8.29
N TYR A 170 0.87 -18.49 7.99
CA TYR A 170 -0.28 -17.74 7.49
C TYR A 170 -0.20 -17.49 5.98
N LEU A 171 0.83 -18.02 5.30
CA LEU A 171 0.96 -17.89 3.86
C LEU A 171 0.36 -19.10 3.14
N GLU A 172 -0.56 -18.84 2.23
CA GLU A 172 -1.12 -19.89 1.37
C GLU A 172 -0.12 -20.31 0.30
N HIS A 173 -0.17 -21.58 -0.11
CA HIS A 173 0.72 -22.14 -1.13
C HIS A 173 0.66 -21.35 -2.44
N ASP A 174 -0.54 -20.97 -2.87
CA ASP A 174 -0.75 -20.25 -4.14
C ASP A 174 -0.20 -18.82 -4.07
N THR A 175 -0.27 -18.18 -2.90
CA THR A 175 0.36 -16.89 -2.65
C THR A 175 1.88 -17.00 -2.77
N LEU A 176 2.50 -18.03 -2.19
CA LEU A 176 3.94 -18.28 -2.33
C LEU A 176 4.35 -18.54 -3.79
N ALA A 177 3.58 -19.35 -4.53
CA ALA A 177 3.83 -19.60 -5.95
C ALA A 177 3.78 -18.30 -6.77
N THR A 178 2.78 -17.46 -6.49
CA THR A 178 2.64 -16.14 -7.13
C THR A 178 3.83 -15.24 -6.82
N LEU A 179 4.24 -15.14 -5.56
CA LEU A 179 5.40 -14.34 -5.15
C LEU A 179 6.68 -14.80 -5.85
N VAL A 180 6.93 -16.11 -5.91
CA VAL A 180 8.10 -16.67 -6.61
C VAL A 180 8.09 -16.31 -8.09
N SER A 181 6.92 -16.34 -8.74
CA SER A 181 6.78 -15.94 -10.15
C SER A 181 7.00 -14.45 -10.41
N LEU A 182 6.83 -13.60 -9.38
CA LEU A 182 7.06 -12.16 -9.45
C LEU A 182 8.51 -11.76 -9.15
N LEU A 183 9.33 -12.64 -8.56
CA LEU A 183 10.75 -12.34 -8.28
C LEU A 183 11.56 -11.85 -9.50
N PRO A 184 11.42 -12.44 -10.71
CA PRO A 184 12.16 -11.97 -11.88
C PRO A 184 11.84 -10.52 -12.27
N THR A 185 10.59 -10.08 -12.06
CA THR A 185 10.18 -8.69 -12.35
C THR A 185 10.76 -7.67 -11.38
N PHE A 186 11.05 -8.08 -10.13
CA PHE A 186 11.69 -7.19 -9.15
C PHE A 186 13.21 -7.07 -9.36
N HIS A 187 13.85 -8.08 -9.96
CA HIS A 187 15.29 -8.06 -10.23
C HIS A 187 15.67 -7.19 -11.45
N HIS A 188 14.69 -6.83 -12.30
CA HIS A 188 14.90 -6.04 -13.52
C HIS A 188 13.78 -5.00 -13.72
N PRO A 189 13.86 -3.82 -13.07
CA PRO A 189 12.83 -2.78 -13.16
C PRO A 189 12.57 -2.26 -14.59
N ASP A 190 13.51 -2.45 -15.52
CA ASP A 190 13.39 -2.01 -16.92
C ASP A 190 12.49 -2.92 -17.80
N ASN A 191 12.14 -4.13 -17.33
CA ASN A 191 11.37 -5.11 -18.13
C ASN A 191 9.86 -4.84 -18.21
N GLY A 192 9.37 -3.79 -17.55
CA GLY A 192 7.99 -3.29 -17.72
C GLY A 192 7.75 -2.58 -19.06
N THR A 193 8.80 -2.26 -19.81
CA THR A 193 8.67 -1.72 -21.17
C THR A 193 8.79 -2.83 -22.20
N TYR A 194 7.70 -3.53 -22.51
CA TYR A 194 7.57 -4.26 -23.76
C TYR A 194 7.54 -3.24 -24.93
N ARG A 195 8.70 -2.64 -25.26
CA ARG A 195 8.90 -1.98 -26.54
C ARG A 195 8.96 -3.10 -27.58
N LYS A 196 7.93 -3.19 -28.43
CA LYS A 196 7.98 -4.01 -29.65
C LYS A 196 9.34 -3.80 -30.33
N PRO A 197 10.06 -4.86 -30.72
CA PRO A 197 11.28 -4.69 -31.47
C PRO A 197 10.94 -3.97 -32.76
N TYR A 198 11.60 -2.82 -32.97
CA TYR A 198 11.64 -2.13 -34.24
C TYR A 198 12.04 -3.16 -35.31
N THR A 199 11.11 -3.52 -36.19
CA THR A 199 11.47 -4.24 -37.42
C THR A 199 12.30 -3.28 -38.26
N SER A 200 13.61 -3.53 -38.31
CA SER A 200 14.54 -2.96 -39.26
C SER A 200 14.01 -3.17 -40.68
N SER A 201 13.37 -2.14 -41.24
CA SER A 201 13.10 -2.06 -42.66
C SER A 201 14.43 -2.02 -43.39
N LYS A 202 14.76 -3.13 -44.05
CA LYS A 202 15.90 -3.29 -44.93
C LYS A 202 16.01 -2.09 -45.88
N GLU A 203 17.10 -1.33 -45.75
CA GLU A 203 17.62 -0.53 -46.86
C GLU A 203 17.92 -1.49 -48.02
N LYS A 204 17.05 -1.48 -49.04
CA LYS A 204 17.41 -2.00 -50.36
C LYS A 204 18.36 -0.98 -50.97
N VAL A 205 19.65 -1.26 -50.89
CA VAL A 205 20.66 -0.60 -51.71
C VAL A 205 20.47 -1.09 -53.15
N ASP A 206 19.94 -0.21 -54.00
CA ASP A 206 19.80 -0.46 -55.43
C ASP A 206 21.12 -0.09 -56.14
N PHE A 207 21.98 -1.11 -56.35
CA PHE A 207 23.20 -1.00 -57.15
C PHE A 207 22.94 -1.62 -58.52
N SER A 208 22.34 -0.87 -59.44
CA SER A 208 22.56 -1.07 -60.89
C SER A 208 21.88 0.02 -61.72
N LYS A 209 22.68 0.99 -62.18
CA LYS A 209 22.71 1.50 -63.58
C LYS A 209 23.65 2.70 -63.67
N ARG A 210 24.93 2.41 -63.93
CA ARG A 210 25.85 3.32 -64.64
C ARG A 210 26.68 2.48 -65.59
N LYS A 211 26.20 2.37 -66.83
CA LYS A 211 26.96 2.44 -68.08
C LYS A 211 25.97 2.46 -69.23
#